data_AF-A0AAE7M4C2-F1
#
_entry.id   AF-A0AAE7M4C2-F1
#
_cell.length_a   1.000
_cell.length_b   1.000
_cell.length_c   1.000
_cell.angle_alpha   90.00
_cell.angle_beta   90.00
_cell.angle_gamma   90.00
#
_symmetry.space_group_name_H-M   'P 1'
#
loop_
_entity.id
_entity.type
_entity.pdbx_description
1 polymer ?
#
loop_
_entity_poly.entity_id
_entity_poly.type
_entity_poly.pdbx_seq_one_letter_code
_entity_poly.pdbx_strand_id
1 'polypeptide(L)'
;MAFHSLISASPGDPIALVESCYRAVEWILSSRSARGLLIPRPWIDHPYGEEEITRLEEEVMPVIASFLARIDEIDQALEAEQEALIEAIQASSSQLC
;
A
#
# COMPACT_ATOMS: atom_id res chain seq x y z
N MET A 1 9.20 28.58 -4.72
CA MET A 1 8.68 28.34 -6.07
C MET A 1 7.47 27.43 -5.92
N ALA A 2 6.26 28.00 -6.02
CA ALA A 2 5.02 27.26 -5.85
C ALA A 2 4.48 26.88 -7.23
N PHE A 3 4.58 25.60 -7.59
CA PHE A 3 3.80 25.04 -8.70
C PHE A 3 2.34 24.95 -8.25
N HIS A 4 1.64 26.08 -8.25
CA HIS A 4 0.18 26.10 -8.21
C HIS A 4 -0.32 25.70 -9.60
N SER A 5 -0.23 24.40 -9.92
CA SER A 5 -1.01 23.85 -11.02
C SER A 5 -2.43 23.72 -10.50
N LEU A 6 -3.27 24.72 -10.81
CA LEU A 6 -4.71 24.56 -10.82
C LEU A 6 -5.04 23.53 -11.90
N ILE A 7 -4.85 22.24 -11.60
CA ILE A 7 -5.45 21.19 -12.38
C ILE A 7 -6.95 21.37 -12.18
N SER A 8 -7.60 21.92 -13.19
CA SER A 8 -9.04 21.84 -13.35
C SER A 8 -9.38 20.35 -13.42
N ALA A 9 -9.52 19.71 -12.25
CA ALA A 9 -9.84 18.31 -12.14
C ALA A 9 -11.22 18.11 -12.78
N SER A 10 -11.23 17.50 -13.96
CA SER A 10 -12.46 16.93 -14.50
C SER A 10 -13.03 15.96 -13.46
N PRO A 11 -14.35 15.92 -13.23
CA PRO A 11 -14.96 14.87 -12.43
C PRO A 11 -14.45 13.51 -12.92
N GLY A 12 -13.78 12.75 -12.04
CA GLY A 12 -13.21 11.44 -12.35
C GLY A 12 -11.71 11.40 -12.69
N ASP A 13 -10.96 12.50 -12.58
CA ASP A 13 -9.50 12.45 -12.72
C ASP A 13 -8.86 11.66 -11.54
N PRO A 14 -8.21 10.50 -11.81
CA PRO A 14 -7.60 9.68 -10.77
C PRO A 14 -6.44 10.39 -10.06
N ILE A 15 -5.71 11.28 -10.75
CA ILE A 15 -4.58 12.00 -10.16
C ILE A 15 -5.08 13.04 -9.15
N ALA A 16 -6.10 13.81 -9.53
CA ALA A 16 -6.72 14.78 -8.63
C ALA A 16 -7.33 14.11 -7.38
N LEU A 17 -7.90 12.90 -7.52
CA LEU A 17 -8.39 12.12 -6.38
C LEU A 17 -7.23 11.76 -5.43
N VAL A 18 -6.14 11.21 -5.95
CA VAL A 18 -4.96 10.83 -5.15
C VAL A 18 -4.36 12.04 -4.43
N GLU A 19 -4.20 13.18 -5.13
CA GLU A 19 -3.69 14.41 -4.53
C GLU A 19 -4.63 14.95 -3.43
N SER A 20 -5.95 14.90 -3.65
CA SER A 20 -6.93 15.33 -2.65
C SER A 20 -6.88 14.44 -1.39
N CYS A 21 -6.75 13.13 -1.55
CA CYS A 21 -6.58 12.18 -0.46
C CYS A 21 -5.29 12.46 0.31
N TYR A 22 -4.18 12.69 -0.39
CA TYR A 22 -2.90 13.03 0.22
C TYR A 22 -3.01 14.29 1.09
N ARG A 23 -3.61 15.37 0.54
CA ARG A 23 -3.82 16.62 1.29
C ARG A 23 -4.75 16.45 2.49
N ALA A 24 -5.79 15.65 2.36
CA ALA A 24 -6.69 15.34 3.48
C ALA A 24 -5.95 14.62 4.61
N VAL A 25 -5.14 13.60 4.27
CA VAL A 25 -4.31 12.89 5.25
C VAL A 25 -3.30 13.83 5.89
N GLU A 26 -2.56 14.61 5.12
CA GLU A 26 -1.58 15.60 5.60
C GLU A 26 -2.22 16.58 6.60
N TRP A 27 -3.43 17.07 6.29
CA TRP A 27 -4.19 17.96 7.18
C TRP A 27 -4.63 17.26 8.47
N ILE A 28 -5.14 16.03 8.40
CA ILE A 28 -5.52 15.23 9.57
C ILE A 28 -4.31 15.05 10.49
N LEU A 29 -3.17 14.62 9.94
CA LEU A 29 -1.93 14.39 10.68
C LEU A 29 -1.42 15.67 11.34
N SER A 30 -1.33 16.76 10.57
CA SER A 30 -0.84 18.04 11.06
C SER A 30 -1.73 18.63 12.14
N SER A 31 -3.06 18.58 11.96
CA SER A 31 -4.02 19.12 12.93
C SER A 31 -4.06 18.32 14.23
N ARG A 32 -3.80 17.00 14.18
CA ARG A 32 -3.71 16.12 15.37
C ARG A 32 -2.40 16.35 16.12
N SER A 33 -1.29 16.38 15.39
CA SER A 33 0.04 16.66 15.93
C SER A 33 0.11 18.02 16.63
N ALA A 34 -0.45 19.08 16.02
CA ALA A 34 -0.53 20.40 16.62
C ALA A 34 -1.33 20.45 17.94
N ARG A 35 -2.24 19.48 18.15
CA ARG A 35 -3.02 19.33 19.39
C ARG A 35 -2.39 18.35 20.38
N GLY A 36 -1.22 17.78 20.07
CA GLY A 36 -0.58 16.73 20.87
C GLY A 36 -1.41 15.44 20.94
N LEU A 37 -2.35 15.23 20.02
CA LEU A 37 -3.23 14.07 20.01
C LEU A 37 -2.69 13.01 19.07
N LEU A 38 -2.56 11.78 19.58
CA LEU A 38 -2.35 10.62 18.73
C LEU A 38 -3.59 10.37 17.85
N ILE A 39 -3.35 9.79 16.68
CA ILE A 39 -4.43 9.22 15.87
C ILE A 39 -4.94 8.02 16.64
N PRO A 40 -6.24 7.95 16.98
CA PRO A 40 -6.81 6.75 17.59
C PRO A 40 -6.53 5.57 16.65
N ARG A 41 -6.02 4.46 17.18
CA ARG A 41 -5.76 3.24 16.42
C ARG A 41 -6.81 2.23 16.86
N PRO A 42 -8.01 2.20 16.22
CA PRO A 42 -9.14 1.47 16.76
C PRO A 42 -8.82 0.01 17.05
N TRP A 43 -8.05 -0.65 16.17
CA TRP A 43 -7.67 -2.06 16.31
C TRP A 43 -6.54 -2.32 17.30
N ILE A 44 -5.70 -1.33 17.60
CA ILE A 44 -4.57 -1.50 18.53
C ILE A 44 -4.98 -1.10 19.94
N ASP A 45 -5.76 -0.04 20.05
CA ASP A 45 -6.20 0.51 21.33
C ASP A 45 -7.52 -0.15 21.82
N HIS A 46 -8.05 -1.14 21.08
CA HIS A 46 -9.25 -1.90 21.48
C HIS A 46 -8.93 -2.86 22.64
N PRO A 47 -9.72 -2.85 23.72
CA PRO A 47 -9.53 -3.75 24.85
C PRO A 47 -10.12 -5.13 24.54
N TYR A 48 -9.41 -5.93 23.74
CA TYR A 48 -9.86 -7.27 23.38
C TYR A 48 -10.10 -8.16 24.60
N GLY A 49 -11.23 -8.88 24.61
CA GLY A 49 -11.48 -9.99 25.52
C GLY A 49 -10.80 -11.28 25.06
N GLU A 50 -10.74 -12.27 25.95
CA GLU A 50 -10.12 -13.58 25.67
C GLU A 50 -10.74 -14.28 24.44
N GLU A 51 -12.08 -14.32 24.36
CA GLU A 51 -12.77 -14.93 23.22
C GLU A 51 -12.45 -14.23 21.89
N GLU A 52 -12.29 -12.91 21.89
CA GLU A 52 -11.95 -12.14 20.70
C GLU A 52 -10.50 -12.40 20.29
N ILE A 53 -9.58 -12.49 21.25
CA ILE A 53 -8.20 -12.88 21.02
C ILE A 53 -8.14 -14.29 20.42
N THR A 54 -8.85 -15.25 21.01
CA THR A 54 -8.90 -16.63 20.49
C THR A 54 -9.40 -16.67 19.05
N ARG A 55 -10.46 -15.93 18.71
CA ARG A 55 -10.94 -15.85 17.32
C ARG A 55 -9.91 -15.21 16.38
N LEU A 56 -9.24 -14.16 16.83
CA LEU A 56 -8.16 -13.55 16.04
C LEU A 56 -7.05 -14.57 15.76
N GLU A 57 -6.61 -15.30 16.78
CA GLU A 57 -5.51 -16.26 16.68
C GLU A 57 -5.89 -17.52 15.89
N GLU A 58 -7.08 -18.07 16.09
CA GLU A 58 -7.50 -19.35 15.50
C GLU A 58 -8.16 -19.20 14.13
N GLU A 59 -8.83 -18.08 13.87
CA GLU A 59 -9.58 -17.88 12.62
C GLU A 59 -8.91 -16.86 11.69
N VAL A 60 -8.53 -15.69 12.21
CA VAL A 60 -8.07 -14.57 11.36
C VAL A 60 -6.59 -14.70 10.99
N MET A 61 -5.72 -14.96 11.97
CA MET A 61 -4.28 -15.04 11.74
C MET A 61 -3.87 -16.12 10.73
N PRO A 62 -4.48 -17.33 10.73
CA PRO A 62 -4.15 -18.35 9.73
C PRO A 62 -4.56 -17.94 8.32
N VAL A 63 -5.70 -17.26 8.17
CA VAL A 63 -6.16 -16.75 6.87
C VAL A 63 -5.21 -15.67 6.35
N ILE A 64 -4.79 -14.74 7.21
CA ILE A 64 -3.81 -13.71 6.85
C ILE A 64 -2.48 -14.36 6.44
N ALA A 65 -2.00 -15.36 7.17
CA ALA A 65 -0.77 -16.07 6.84
C ALA A 65 -0.85 -16.75 5.47
N SER A 66 -1.95 -17.45 5.18
CA SER A 66 -2.17 -18.06 3.87
C SER A 66 -2.27 -17.03 2.75
N PHE A 67 -2.90 -15.89 3.01
CA PHE A 67 -3.01 -14.80 2.04
C PHE A 67 -1.66 -14.18 1.72
N LEU A 68 -0.84 -13.89 2.74
CA LEU A 68 0.49 -13.34 2.55
C LEU A 68 1.42 -14.32 1.83
N ALA A 69 1.37 -15.60 2.18
CA ALA A 69 2.13 -16.64 1.45
C ALA A 69 1.77 -16.66 -0.03
N ARG A 70 0.48 -16.46 -0.37
CA ARG A 70 0.04 -16.40 -1.76
C ARG A 70 0.54 -15.15 -2.49
N ILE A 71 0.63 -14.01 -1.80
CA ILE A 71 1.24 -12.80 -2.36
C ILE A 71 2.72 -13.06 -2.67
N ASP A 72 3.46 -13.61 -1.70
CA ASP A 72 4.88 -13.91 -1.88
C ASP A 72 5.14 -14.85 -3.06
N GLU A 73 4.30 -15.88 -3.25
CA GLU A 73 4.35 -16.76 -4.42
C GLU A 73 4.16 -16.01 -5.75
N ILE A 74 3.23 -15.05 -5.78
CA ILE A 74 2.94 -14.25 -6.98
C ILE A 74 4.11 -13.31 -7.25
N ASP A 75 4.63 -12.62 -6.24
CA ASP A 75 5.74 -11.69 -6.38
C ASP A 75 6.99 -12.43 -6.90
N GLN A 76 7.31 -13.61 -6.35
CA GLN A 76 8.42 -14.45 -6.84
C GLN A 76 8.25 -14.88 -8.30
N ALA A 77 7.03 -15.25 -8.70
CA ALA A 77 6.76 -15.63 -10.08
C ALA A 77 6.95 -14.45 -11.04
N LEU A 78 6.46 -13.26 -10.65
CA LEU A 78 6.62 -12.04 -11.44
C LEU A 78 8.08 -11.60 -11.54
N GLU A 79 8.85 -11.71 -10.46
CA GLU A 79 10.29 -11.43 -10.47
C GLU A 79 11.04 -12.37 -11.41
N ALA A 80 10.76 -13.68 -11.36
CA ALA A 80 11.38 -14.66 -12.26
C ALA A 80 11.03 -14.43 -13.74
N GLU A 81 9.77 -14.09 -14.04
CA GLU A 81 9.35 -13.71 -15.41
C GLU A 81 10.06 -12.45 -15.90
N GLN A 82 10.21 -11.46 -15.02
CA GLN A 82 10.94 -10.22 -15.34
C GLN A 82 12.42 -10.49 -15.62
N GLU A 83 13.08 -11.30 -14.79
CA GLU A 83 14.49 -11.69 -14.99
C GLU A 83 14.68 -12.41 -16.32
N ALA A 84 13.84 -13.39 -16.64
CA ALA A 84 13.89 -14.12 -17.91
C ALA A 84 13.69 -13.20 -19.13
N LEU A 85 12.80 -12.20 -19.02
CA LEU A 85 12.60 -11.20 -20.07
C LEU A 85 13.85 -10.33 -20.26
N ILE A 86 14.48 -9.90 -19.17
CA ILE A 86 15.72 -9.10 -19.21
C ILE A 86 16.83 -9.90 -19.88
N GLU A 87 17.02 -11.17 -19.50
CA GLU A 87 18.02 -12.05 -20.12
C GLU A 87 17.79 -12.23 -21.62
N ALA A 88 16.54 -12.46 -22.04
CA ALA A 88 16.19 -12.61 -23.45
C ALA A 88 16.48 -11.34 -24.26
N ILE A 89 16.19 -10.16 -23.71
CA ILE A 89 16.47 -8.86 -24.34
C ILE A 89 17.98 -8.62 -24.44
N GLN A 90 18.74 -8.94 -23.38
CA GLN A 90 20.20 -8.80 -23.37
C GLN A 90 20.85 -9.73 -24.38
N ALA A 91 20.44 -11.01 -24.42
CA ALA A 91 20.94 -11.99 -25.37
C ALA A 91 20.64 -11.57 -26.83
N SER A 92 19.44 -11.05 -27.09
CA SER A 92 19.07 -10.55 -28.42
C SER A 92 19.90 -9.31 -28.80
N SER A 93 20.15 -8.40 -27.86
CA SER A 93 20.97 -7.21 -28.07
C SER A 93 22.45 -7.54 -28.35
N SER A 94 23.00 -8.57 -27.69
CA SER A 94 24.38 -9.02 -27.91
C SER A 94 24.61 -9.74 -29.23
N GLN A 95 23.56 -10.29 -29.87
CA GLN A 95 23.65 -10.94 -31.19
C GLN A 95 23.60 -9.95 -32.37
N LEU A 96 23.21 -8.69 -32.11
CA LEU A 96 23.09 -7.63 -33.11
C LEU A 96 24.33 -6.72 -33.22
N CYS A 97 25.34 -6.91 -32.36
CA CYS A 97 26.64 -6.25 -32.39
C CYS A 97 27.74 -7.19 -32.90
#